data_AF-E2E9M1-F1
#
_entry.id   AF-E2E9M1-F1
#
_cell.length_a   1.000
_cell.length_b   1.000
_cell.length_c   1.000
_cell.angle_alpha   90.00
_cell.angle_beta   90.00
_cell.angle_gamma   90.00
#
_symmetry.space_group_name_H-M   'P 1'
#
loop_
_entity.id
_entity.type
_entity.pdbx_description
1 polymer ?
#
loop_
_entity_poly.entity_id
_entity_poly.type
_entity_poly.pdbx_seq_one_letter_code
_entity_poly.pdbx_strand_id
1 'polypeptide(L)'
;MKKILLLHMLVFVSATLPISSVASDEVETLKCTIIADAITGNTLYETGECARRVSPCSSFKLPLAIMGFDSGILQSPKSPTWELKPEYNPSPRDRTYKQVYPALWQSDSVV
;
A
#
# COMPACT_ATOMS: atom_id res chain seq x y z
N MET A 1 -80.11 -3.07 -3.10
CA MET A 1 -79.85 -1.67 -3.50
C MET A 1 -78.34 -1.49 -3.55
N LYS A 2 -77.69 -1.90 -4.65
CA LYS A 2 -77.06 -0.98 -5.63
C LYS A 2 -76.40 0.21 -4.94
N LYS A 3 -75.08 0.14 -4.75
CA LYS A 3 -74.16 1.27 -4.98
C LYS A 3 -72.71 0.77 -4.99
N ILE A 4 -72.14 0.87 -6.20
CA ILE A 4 -70.77 1.33 -6.48
C ILE A 4 -69.71 0.23 -6.34
N LEU A 5 -69.40 -0.53 -7.40
CA LEU A 5 -68.72 -0.12 -8.65
C LEU A 5 -67.27 0.32 -8.40
N LEU A 6 -66.35 -0.58 -8.74
CA LEU A 6 -65.02 -0.34 -9.29
C LEU A 6 -64.17 0.73 -8.60
N LEU A 7 -63.32 0.31 -7.66
CA LEU A 7 -61.96 0.86 -7.56
C LEU A 7 -61.10 -0.07 -6.71
N HIS A 8 -59.85 -0.27 -7.12
CA HIS A 8 -58.77 -0.98 -6.41
C HIS A 8 -58.57 -2.46 -6.74
N MET A 9 -58.34 -2.76 -8.02
CA MET A 9 -57.49 -3.88 -8.42
C MET A 9 -56.17 -3.33 -8.94
N LEU A 10 -55.39 -2.71 -8.05
CA LEU A 10 -53.96 -2.50 -8.27
C LEU A 10 -53.26 -3.68 -7.58
N VAL A 11 -53.23 -4.81 -8.28
CA VAL A 11 -52.56 -6.02 -7.81
C VAL A 11 -51.06 -5.78 -7.87
N PHE A 12 -50.48 -5.82 -6.68
CA PHE A 12 -49.05 -5.94 -6.40
C PHE A 12 -48.41 -7.00 -7.30
N VAL A 13 -47.74 -6.59 -8.37
CA VAL A 13 -46.73 -7.43 -9.03
C VAL A 13 -45.39 -7.13 -8.37
N SER A 14 -45.22 -7.69 -7.16
CA SER A 14 -43.90 -7.86 -6.56
C SER A 14 -43.25 -9.05 -7.25
N ALA A 15 -42.55 -8.79 -8.36
CA ALA A 15 -41.71 -9.79 -9.00
C ALA A 15 -40.37 -9.83 -8.26
N THR A 16 -40.24 -10.85 -7.42
CA THR A 16 -39.06 -11.25 -6.66
C THR A 16 -37.92 -11.64 -7.61
N LEU A 17 -37.12 -10.66 -8.04
CA LEU A 17 -35.79 -10.91 -8.59
C LEU A 17 -34.86 -11.29 -7.43
N PRO A 18 -34.20 -12.47 -7.42
CA PRO A 18 -33.12 -12.72 -6.49
C PRO A 18 -31.96 -11.82 -6.90
N ILE A 19 -31.82 -10.69 -6.20
CA ILE A 19 -30.58 -9.91 -6.23
C ILE A 19 -29.53 -10.83 -5.61
N SER A 20 -28.79 -11.53 -6.46
CA SER A 20 -27.57 -12.19 -6.02
C SER A 20 -26.63 -11.06 -5.61
N SER A 21 -26.50 -10.82 -4.31
CA SER A 21 -25.43 -9.97 -3.79
C SER A 21 -24.13 -10.65 -4.19
N VAL A 22 -23.42 -10.06 -5.15
CA VAL A 22 -22.01 -10.35 -5.32
C VAL A 22 -21.37 -9.80 -4.05
N ALA A 23 -21.05 -10.69 -3.11
CA ALA A 23 -20.21 -10.32 -1.99
C ALA A 23 -18.90 -9.82 -2.61
N SER A 24 -18.60 -8.54 -2.42
CA SER A 24 -17.26 -8.05 -2.70
C SER A 24 -16.34 -8.79 -1.75
N ASP A 25 -15.42 -9.60 -2.26
CA ASP A 25 -14.29 -10.08 -1.47
C ASP A 25 -13.60 -8.82 -0.92
N GLU A 26 -13.69 -8.62 0.39
CA GLU A 26 -12.85 -7.62 1.04
C GLU A 26 -11.41 -8.00 0.72
N VAL A 27 -10.65 -7.07 0.14
CA VAL A 27 -9.21 -7.26 -0.05
C VAL A 27 -8.63 -7.44 1.34
N GLU A 28 -8.37 -8.69 1.71
CA GLU A 28 -7.87 -9.04 3.03
C GLU A 28 -6.54 -8.31 3.22
N THR A 29 -6.56 -7.31 4.10
CA THR A 29 -5.38 -6.50 4.38
C THR A 29 -4.35 -7.43 5.01
N LEU A 30 -3.19 -7.60 4.37
CA LEU A 30 -2.10 -8.36 4.94
C LEU A 30 -1.70 -7.71 6.28
N LYS A 31 -1.97 -8.42 7.36
CA LYS A 31 -1.56 -8.04 8.71
C LYS A 31 -0.58 -9.10 9.19
N CYS A 32 0.64 -8.68 9.46
CA CYS A 32 1.65 -9.48 10.11
C CYS A 32 2.43 -8.57 11.06
N THR A 33 2.71 -9.08 12.26
CA THR A 33 3.73 -8.52 13.15
C THR A 33 4.60 -9.66 13.63
N ILE A 34 5.91 -9.54 13.41
CA ILE A 34 6.93 -10.46 13.94
C ILE A 34 7.97 -9.67 14.72
N ILE A 35 8.38 -10.20 15.88
CA ILE A 35 9.48 -9.69 16.70
C ILE A 35 10.42 -10.86 16.94
N ALA A 36 11.70 -10.67 16.61
CA ALA A 36 12.74 -11.66 16.81
C ALA A 36 13.86 -11.10 17.69
N ASP A 37 14.50 -11.97 18.46
CA ASP A 37 15.70 -11.65 19.20
C ASP A 37 16.87 -11.42 18.23
N ALA A 38 17.54 -10.27 18.34
CA ALA A 38 18.57 -9.86 17.38
C ALA A 38 19.86 -10.69 17.45
N ILE A 39 20.12 -11.38 18.57
CA ILE A 39 21.36 -12.15 18.79
C ILE A 39 21.17 -13.62 18.37
N THR A 40 20.06 -14.22 18.79
CA THR A 40 19.75 -15.64 18.60
C THR A 40 18.92 -15.91 17.36
N GLY A 41 18.20 -14.90 16.84
CA GLY A 41 17.24 -15.07 15.75
C GLY A 41 15.93 -15.74 16.16
N ASN A 42 15.74 -16.04 17.45
CA ASN A 42 14.52 -16.68 17.94
C ASN A 42 13.32 -15.72 17.81
N THR A 43 12.21 -16.21 17.26
CA THR A 43 10.94 -15.49 17.27
C THR A 43 10.43 -15.35 18.70
N LEU A 44 10.25 -14.10 19.14
CA LEU A 44 9.70 -13.75 20.45
C LEU A 44 8.19 -13.52 20.40
N TYR A 45 7.70 -13.07 19.24
CA TYR A 45 6.28 -12.81 19.00
C TYR A 45 5.99 -12.89 17.50
N GLU A 46 4.89 -13.52 17.12
CA GLU A 46 4.40 -13.56 15.75
C GLU A 46 2.87 -13.62 15.73
N THR A 47 2.24 -12.79 14.90
CA THR A 47 0.80 -12.78 14.69
C THR A 47 0.48 -12.41 13.25
N GLY A 48 -0.57 -13.02 12.70
CA GLY A 48 -1.00 -12.80 11.32
C GLY A 48 -0.25 -13.65 10.28
N GLU A 49 -0.26 -13.23 9.02
CA GLU A 49 0.23 -14.03 7.87
C GLU A 49 1.66 -13.64 7.46
N CYS A 50 2.65 -13.94 8.30
CA CYS A 50 4.01 -13.42 8.13
C CYS A 50 4.85 -14.08 7.02
N ALA A 51 4.40 -15.20 6.45
CA ALA A 51 5.10 -15.92 5.38
C ALA A 51 4.74 -15.43 3.96
N ARG A 52 3.66 -14.64 3.79
CA ARG A 52 3.23 -14.17 2.47
C ARG A 52 4.18 -13.11 1.93
N ARG A 53 4.68 -13.33 0.71
CA ARG A 53 5.54 -12.37 0.00
C ARG A 53 4.70 -11.26 -0.63
N VAL A 54 5.16 -10.01 -0.48
CA VAL A 54 4.57 -8.81 -1.08
C VAL A 54 5.67 -7.89 -1.60
N SER A 55 5.30 -6.89 -2.43
CA SER A 55 6.24 -5.85 -2.84
C SER A 55 6.75 -5.10 -1.60
N PRO A 56 8.07 -4.94 -1.42
CA PRO A 56 8.64 -4.23 -0.27
C PRO A 56 8.40 -2.71 -0.32
N CYS A 57 8.01 -2.16 -1.47
CA CYS A 57 7.88 -0.71 -1.66
C CYS A 57 9.14 0.03 -1.14
N SER A 58 8.98 1.10 -0.36
CA SER A 58 10.10 1.86 0.20
C SER A 58 10.98 1.11 1.20
N SER A 59 10.54 -0.03 1.76
CA SER A 59 11.42 -0.82 2.65
C SER A 59 12.62 -1.42 1.91
N PHE A 60 12.52 -1.60 0.58
CA PHE A 60 13.62 -2.06 -0.26
C PHE A 60 14.81 -1.09 -0.33
N LYS A 61 14.63 0.17 0.11
CA LYS A 61 15.74 1.12 0.18
C LYS A 61 16.88 0.63 1.09
N LEU A 62 16.58 -0.19 2.11
CA LEU A 62 17.61 -0.75 3.00
C LEU A 62 18.56 -1.70 2.24
N PRO A 63 18.10 -2.81 1.63
CA PRO A 63 19.00 -3.66 0.84
C PRO A 63 19.60 -2.94 -0.36
N LEU A 64 18.87 -2.00 -0.99
CA LEU A 64 19.42 -1.18 -2.08
C LEU A 64 20.58 -0.29 -1.62
N ALA A 65 20.49 0.29 -0.42
CA ALA A 65 21.59 1.05 0.15
C ALA A 65 22.81 0.17 0.45
N ILE A 66 22.61 -1.05 0.97
CA ILE A 66 23.70 -2.02 1.19
C ILE A 66 24.44 -2.29 -0.12
N MET A 67 23.72 -2.63 -1.19
CA MET A 67 24.31 -2.84 -2.53
C MET A 67 25.01 -1.57 -3.04
N GLY A 68 24.45 -0.39 -2.79
CA GLY A 68 25.02 0.89 -3.19
C GLY A 68 26.35 1.21 -2.47
N PHE A 69 26.44 0.93 -1.17
CA PHE A 69 27.68 1.09 -0.41
C PHE A 69 28.73 0.04 -0.81
N ASP A 70 28.33 -1.22 -0.96
CA ASP A 70 29.21 -2.32 -1.37
C ASP A 70 29.84 -2.07 -2.76
N SER A 71 29.05 -1.58 -3.71
CA SER A 71 29.53 -1.21 -5.05
C SER A 71 30.30 0.12 -5.11
N GLY A 72 30.33 0.89 -4.01
CA GLY A 72 30.97 2.22 -3.95
C GLY A 72 30.19 3.34 -4.63
N ILE A 73 28.96 3.10 -5.10
CA ILE A 73 28.06 4.14 -5.62
C ILE A 73 27.67 5.10 -4.51
N LEU A 74 27.32 4.56 -3.33
CA LEU A 74 27.12 5.34 -2.10
C LEU A 74 28.42 5.33 -1.31
N GLN A 75 28.89 6.50 -0.91
CA GLN A 75 30.18 6.65 -0.25
C GLN A 75 30.03 7.04 1.22
N SER A 76 28.97 7.77 1.53
CA SER A 76 28.61 8.15 2.89
C SER A 76 27.12 8.46 2.98
N PRO A 77 26.57 8.69 4.19
CA PRO A 77 25.20 9.18 4.32
C PRO A 77 24.90 10.49 3.57
N LYS A 78 25.93 11.24 3.15
CA LYS A 78 25.81 12.53 2.44
C LYS A 78 26.44 12.54 1.03
N SER A 79 26.98 11.42 0.55
CA SER A 79 27.64 11.36 -0.76
C SER A 79 27.29 10.07 -1.49
N PRO A 80 26.94 10.13 -2.79
CA PRO A 80 26.91 11.31 -3.66
C PRO A 80 25.66 12.17 -3.44
N THR A 81 25.67 13.38 -3.99
CA THR A 81 24.47 14.23 -4.06
C THR A 81 23.94 14.25 -5.49
N TRP A 82 22.65 13.99 -5.64
CA TRP A 82 21.93 14.06 -6.91
C TRP A 82 21.05 15.30 -6.99
N GLU A 83 20.86 15.78 -8.20
CA GLU A 83 19.88 16.80 -8.54
C GLU A 83 18.65 16.13 -9.16
N LEU A 84 17.46 16.49 -8.68
CA LEU A 84 16.22 16.04 -9.30
C LEU A 84 16.01 16.80 -10.59
N LYS A 85 16.10 16.08 -11.70
CA LYS A 85 15.91 16.65 -13.03
C LYS A 85 14.45 16.57 -13.47
N PRO A 86 13.92 17.56 -14.22
CA PRO A 86 12.53 17.56 -14.68
C PRO A 86 12.13 16.30 -15.47
N GLU A 87 13.07 15.71 -16.23
CA GLU A 87 12.85 14.49 -17.01
C GLU A 87 12.56 13.24 -16.16
N TYR A 88 12.87 13.27 -14.86
CA TYR A 88 12.49 12.19 -13.93
C TYR A 88 11.00 12.24 -13.55
N ASN A 89 10.26 13.26 -14.01
CA ASN A 89 8.88 13.51 -13.67
C ASN A 89 8.60 13.49 -12.15
N PRO A 90 9.39 14.23 -11.33
CA PRO A 90 9.26 14.17 -9.89
C PRO A 90 7.91 14.72 -9.42
N SER A 91 7.42 14.16 -8.31
CA SER A 91 6.19 14.63 -7.67
C SER A 91 6.31 16.11 -7.24
N PRO A 92 5.20 16.85 -7.08
CA PRO A 92 5.25 18.22 -6.58
C PRO A 92 5.99 18.37 -5.25
N ARG A 93 5.90 17.36 -4.37
CA ARG A 93 6.66 17.29 -3.12
C ARG A 93 8.15 17.17 -3.39
N ASP A 94 8.54 16.26 -4.27
CA ASP A 94 9.95 15.96 -4.52
C ASP A 94 10.68 17.15 -5.16
N ARG A 95 9.97 17.95 -5.97
CA ARG A 95 10.49 19.20 -6.55
C ARG A 95 10.96 20.24 -5.51
N THR A 96 10.57 20.10 -4.24
CA THR A 96 11.02 20.99 -3.17
C THR A 96 12.44 20.68 -2.70
N TYR A 97 12.96 19.48 -2.98
CA TYR A 97 14.34 19.11 -2.66
C TYR A 97 15.29 19.61 -3.74
N LYS A 98 16.16 20.56 -3.37
CA LYS A 98 17.21 21.08 -4.26
C LYS A 98 18.31 20.05 -4.54
N GLN A 99 18.56 19.19 -3.57
CA GLN A 99 19.61 18.18 -3.57
C GLN A 99 19.12 16.95 -2.82
N VAL A 100 19.45 15.77 -3.34
CA VAL A 100 19.10 14.48 -2.76
C VAL A 100 20.38 13.70 -2.50
N TYR A 101 20.65 13.41 -1.24
CA TYR A 101 21.77 12.59 -0.80
C TYR A 101 21.26 11.34 -0.06
N PRO A 102 22.09 10.30 0.20
CA PRO A 102 21.60 8.97 0.54
C PRO A 102 20.72 8.92 1.79
N ALA A 103 21.10 9.64 2.85
CA ALA A 103 20.29 9.72 4.07
C ALA A 103 18.94 10.42 3.86
N LEU A 104 18.91 11.51 3.08
CA LEU A 104 17.67 12.22 2.75
C LEU A 104 16.73 11.35 1.90
N TRP A 105 17.29 10.66 0.91
CA TRP A 105 16.53 9.73 0.07
C TRP A 105 15.89 8.61 0.91
N GLN A 106 16.61 8.06 1.89
CA GLN A 106 16.05 7.07 2.81
C GLN A 106 14.97 7.65 3.72
N SER A 107 15.23 8.78 4.38
CA SER A 107 14.30 9.35 5.36
C SER A 107 13.01 9.86 4.73
N ASP A 108 13.14 10.54 3.60
CA ASP A 108 12.03 11.29 3.00
C ASP A 108 11.41 10.52 1.84
N SER A 109 11.98 9.38 1.44
CA SER A 109 11.47 8.55 0.34
C SER A 109 11.22 9.35 -0.93
N VAL A 110 12.19 10.16 -1.34
CA VAL A 110 12.20 10.85 -2.64
C VAL A 110 12.23 9.80 -3.76
N VAL A 111 11.39 9.93 -4.79
CA VAL A 111 11.23 8.98 -5.90
C VAL A 111 11.19 9.68 -7.26
#